data_AF-A0A9J7EIG6-F1
#
_entry.id   AF-A0A9J7EIG6-F1
#
_cell.length_a   1.000
_cell.length_b   1.000
_cell.length_c   1.000
_cell.angle_alpha   90.00
_cell.angle_beta   90.00
_cell.angle_gamma   90.00
#
_symmetry.space_group_name_H-M   'P 1'
#
loop_
_entity.id
_entity.type
_entity.pdbx_description
1 polymer ?
#
loop_
_entity_poly.entity_id
_entity_poly.type
_entity_poly.pdbx_seq_one_letter_code
_entity_poly.pdbx_strand_id
1 'polypeptide(L)'
;MWSLAIPDGFVMDPLAPTALAVSSEFMDRIGSGLTILRDHSKKVQKYVWKNRKFDILKKSWKSMVNVVLIDAKDTPAGSANGLYCKFKLGSEGHKSKQLSKSKPSWCERFNLYLYDDNNLEVTVWHKGKQKTFMGRCVIDLSQLEKEKTHELWQELDCGQGSLHMLITLSATARTMLLDNVPTTNGVTHAAPEVEKFTWYRLDNNWGEVGELSVTVYGAEGLSALGLSGKADSYCVLELDNNRVQTHTVPGTSDPTWNKSFTFPIDDVTSTLTITVKDESIINTMKDGTLGKISIPLLTIVNDEKAWFDLSNRPKKSVLTKGNSSKIQLQMSIAWNPIKASLRLLSPKTNKYTEPTPRTFSIPLIYNNLKFIKVIFSAVYYGNEHLKYLFEWENREKSALALGVWLLFWFFFRMWMTPLLAVVPFVYFWATRNTANLIPISQFDDDSSEDDLESTKDDKTIKTRLYELQDLTFTIKDGIDYIVSLLQRVRNLFKFAVPYLSYLVMTVLVAATVALYIIPINYIFMALGIYKFMRKVLNPDRVPNNDILDFISRIPDDKMLKQWRELRVPENNFNRTYSKRR
;
A
#
# COMPACT_ATOMS: atom_id res chain seq x y z
N MET A 1 -71.36 -6.23 -50.90
CA MET A 1 -71.39 -6.42 -52.37
C MET A 1 -70.65 -7.72 -52.67
N TRP A 2 -71.40 -8.79 -53.00
CA TRP A 2 -70.99 -10.01 -53.74
C TRP A 2 -70.02 -10.97 -53.01
N SER A 3 -70.47 -12.08 -52.38
CA SER A 3 -70.92 -13.39 -52.90
C SER A 3 -69.81 -14.26 -53.53
N LEU A 4 -69.67 -15.51 -53.05
CA LEU A 4 -69.38 -16.77 -53.80
C LEU A 4 -69.08 -17.87 -52.77
N ALA A 5 -69.99 -18.80 -52.50
CA ALA A 5 -70.34 -20.03 -53.25
C ALA A 5 -69.52 -21.25 -52.78
N ILE A 6 -70.23 -22.18 -52.16
CA ILE A 6 -69.80 -23.55 -51.87
C ILE A 6 -70.10 -24.39 -53.12
N PRO A 7 -69.20 -25.28 -53.57
CA PRO A 7 -69.60 -26.43 -54.36
C PRO A 7 -69.49 -27.72 -53.54
N ASP A 8 -70.61 -28.45 -53.52
CA ASP A 8 -70.75 -29.81 -53.06
C ASP A 8 -69.92 -30.79 -53.91
N GLY A 9 -69.49 -31.89 -53.29
CA GLY A 9 -68.98 -33.05 -54.04
C GLY A 9 -68.12 -34.00 -53.24
N PHE A 10 -68.70 -34.78 -52.33
CA PHE A 10 -68.12 -36.06 -51.90
C PHE A 10 -69.17 -37.15 -52.07
N VAL A 11 -69.10 -37.82 -53.22
CA VAL A 11 -69.73 -39.12 -53.46
C VAL A 11 -68.92 -40.14 -52.67
N MET A 12 -69.59 -40.82 -51.72
CA MET A 12 -69.03 -41.94 -50.96
C MET A 12 -69.34 -43.23 -51.70
N ASP A 13 -68.31 -43.88 -52.24
CA ASP A 13 -68.33 -45.32 -52.54
C ASP A 13 -67.77 -46.08 -51.33
N PRO A 14 -68.51 -47.04 -50.75
CA PRO A 14 -68.00 -47.87 -49.67
C PRO A 14 -67.40 -49.14 -50.28
N LEU A 15 -66.07 -49.28 -50.25
CA LEU A 15 -65.31 -50.56 -50.18
C LEU A 15 -63.84 -50.35 -50.64
N ALA A 16 -62.97 -49.83 -49.76
CA ALA A 16 -61.52 -50.12 -49.76
C ALA A 16 -60.86 -49.55 -48.49
N PRO A 17 -59.91 -50.26 -47.83
CA PRO A 17 -59.24 -49.75 -46.64
C PRO A 17 -57.98 -48.96 -47.06
N THR A 18 -57.94 -47.65 -46.80
CA THR A 18 -56.73 -46.85 -46.98
C THR A 18 -56.22 -46.34 -45.63
N ALA A 19 -55.00 -46.77 -45.30
CA ALA A 19 -54.24 -46.32 -44.16
C ALA A 19 -54.13 -44.79 -44.14
N LEU A 20 -54.42 -44.18 -42.99
CA LEU A 20 -54.18 -42.76 -42.73
C LEU A 20 -52.67 -42.51 -42.66
N ALA A 21 -52.06 -42.21 -43.81
CA ALA A 21 -50.75 -41.60 -43.86
C ALA A 21 -50.86 -40.18 -43.33
N VAL A 22 -50.33 -39.93 -42.12
CA VAL A 22 -50.12 -38.59 -41.59
C VAL A 22 -49.09 -37.89 -42.48
N SER A 23 -49.43 -36.72 -43.02
CA SER A 23 -48.53 -35.98 -43.92
C SER A 23 -47.23 -35.60 -43.20
N SER A 24 -46.09 -35.80 -43.88
CA SER A 24 -44.76 -35.39 -43.40
C SER A 24 -44.69 -33.90 -43.04
N GLU A 25 -45.50 -33.08 -43.72
CA GLU A 25 -45.61 -31.64 -43.50
C GLU A 25 -46.23 -31.29 -42.12
N PHE A 26 -47.11 -32.15 -41.58
CA PHE A 26 -47.68 -31.97 -40.24
C PHE A 26 -46.66 -32.34 -39.15
N MET A 27 -45.83 -33.36 -39.36
CA MET A 27 -44.76 -33.76 -38.44
C MET A 27 -43.61 -32.73 -38.41
N ASP A 28 -43.26 -32.12 -39.55
CA ASP A 28 -42.27 -31.04 -39.60
C ASP A 28 -42.75 -29.76 -38.89
N ARG A 29 -44.05 -29.45 -38.97
CA ARG A 29 -44.65 -28.35 -38.19
C ARG A 29 -44.64 -28.60 -36.69
N ILE A 30 -44.85 -29.84 -36.25
CA ILE A 30 -44.76 -30.22 -34.84
C ILE A 30 -43.29 -30.19 -34.36
N GLY A 31 -42.35 -30.67 -35.16
CA GLY A 31 -40.91 -30.60 -34.87
C GLY A 31 -40.38 -29.16 -34.79
N SER A 32 -40.84 -28.29 -35.67
CA SER A 32 -40.59 -26.84 -35.66
C SER A 32 -41.16 -26.17 -34.39
N GLY A 33 -42.40 -26.49 -34.00
CA GLY A 33 -43.00 -25.97 -32.76
C GLY A 33 -42.25 -26.42 -31.49
N LEU A 34 -41.78 -27.67 -31.47
CA LEU A 34 -41.00 -28.23 -30.36
C LEU A 34 -39.60 -27.63 -30.24
N THR A 35 -38.94 -27.29 -31.35
CA THR A 35 -37.64 -26.60 -31.31
C THR A 35 -37.78 -25.15 -30.82
N ILE A 36 -38.85 -24.46 -31.21
CA ILE A 36 -39.19 -23.12 -30.70
C ILE A 36 -39.46 -23.17 -29.19
N LEU A 37 -40.20 -24.17 -28.69
CA LEU A 37 -40.41 -24.37 -27.25
C LEU A 37 -39.12 -24.75 -26.51
N ARG A 38 -38.22 -25.52 -27.14
CA ARG A 38 -36.90 -25.85 -26.58
C ARG A 38 -35.99 -24.63 -26.49
N ASP A 39 -36.05 -23.71 -27.45
CA ASP A 39 -35.27 -22.48 -27.42
C ASP A 39 -35.89 -21.41 -26.53
N HIS A 40 -37.22 -21.38 -26.40
CA HIS A 40 -37.91 -20.60 -25.37
C HIS A 40 -37.58 -21.11 -23.97
N SER A 41 -37.59 -22.43 -23.73
CA SER A 41 -37.21 -22.99 -22.42
C SER A 41 -35.74 -22.76 -22.09
N LYS A 42 -34.82 -22.81 -23.06
CA LYS A 42 -33.42 -22.39 -22.86
C LYS A 42 -33.30 -20.89 -22.57
N LYS A 43 -34.05 -20.04 -23.28
CA LYS A 43 -34.07 -18.58 -23.00
C LYS A 43 -34.66 -18.28 -21.63
N VAL A 44 -35.73 -18.98 -21.24
CA VAL A 44 -36.36 -18.89 -19.92
C VAL A 44 -35.40 -19.43 -18.85
N GLN A 45 -34.73 -20.56 -19.06
CA GLN A 45 -33.69 -21.04 -18.14
C GLN A 45 -32.54 -20.04 -18.03
N LYS A 46 -32.11 -19.41 -19.13
CA LYS A 46 -31.08 -18.37 -19.13
C LYS A 46 -31.55 -17.11 -18.42
N TYR A 47 -32.82 -16.74 -18.55
CA TYR A 47 -33.46 -15.65 -17.81
C TYR A 47 -33.62 -15.97 -16.32
N VAL A 48 -34.03 -17.17 -15.95
CA VAL A 48 -34.15 -17.65 -14.57
C VAL A 48 -32.79 -17.78 -13.91
N TRP A 49 -31.75 -18.21 -14.63
CA TRP A 49 -30.36 -18.18 -14.16
C TRP A 49 -29.83 -16.76 -13.99
N LYS A 50 -30.17 -15.86 -14.93
CA LYS A 50 -29.83 -14.43 -14.84
C LYS A 50 -30.55 -13.78 -13.66
N ASN A 51 -31.81 -14.15 -13.40
CA ASN A 51 -32.61 -13.67 -12.27
C ASN A 51 -32.19 -14.28 -10.93
N ARG A 52 -31.74 -15.55 -10.88
CA ARG A 52 -31.10 -16.11 -9.67
C ARG A 52 -29.81 -15.38 -9.30
N LYS A 53 -29.05 -14.90 -10.30
CA LYS A 53 -27.94 -13.97 -10.07
C LYS A 53 -28.41 -12.62 -9.49
N PHE A 54 -29.60 -12.14 -9.87
CA PHE A 54 -30.23 -10.96 -9.28
C PHE A 54 -30.84 -11.22 -7.90
N ASP A 55 -31.26 -12.44 -7.56
CA ASP A 55 -31.72 -12.79 -6.21
C ASP A 55 -30.56 -12.87 -5.21
N ILE A 56 -29.37 -13.29 -5.66
CA ILE A 56 -28.13 -13.19 -4.87
C ILE A 56 -27.77 -11.72 -4.60
N LEU A 57 -28.06 -10.81 -5.54
CA LEU A 57 -27.95 -9.35 -5.34
C LEU A 57 -29.00 -8.79 -4.36
N LYS A 58 -30.05 -9.55 -4.03
CA LYS A 58 -31.12 -9.15 -3.10
C LYS A 58 -30.92 -9.68 -1.68
N LYS A 59 -29.99 -10.62 -1.46
CA LYS A 59 -29.57 -11.02 -0.12
C LYS A 59 -28.63 -9.95 0.42
N SER A 60 -29.02 -9.30 1.51
CA SER A 60 -28.13 -8.40 2.25
C SER A 60 -27.01 -9.23 2.88
N TRP A 61 -25.85 -9.22 2.21
CA TRP A 61 -24.58 -9.63 2.81
C TRP A 61 -24.36 -8.92 4.15
N LYS A 62 -23.90 -9.68 5.15
CA LYS A 62 -23.69 -9.22 6.54
C LYS A 62 -22.35 -8.52 6.70
N SER A 63 -21.31 -8.98 6.01
CA SER A 63 -19.94 -8.49 6.15
C SER A 63 -19.14 -8.73 4.87
N MET A 64 -18.12 -7.92 4.63
CA MET A 64 -17.08 -8.24 3.65
C MET A 64 -15.96 -9.02 4.33
N VAL A 65 -15.41 -10.01 3.64
CA VAL A 65 -14.21 -10.74 4.04
C VAL A 65 -13.11 -10.42 3.04
N ASN A 66 -12.07 -9.75 3.51
CA ASN A 66 -10.86 -9.52 2.76
C ASN A 66 -9.89 -10.68 3.04
N VAL A 67 -9.43 -11.35 1.99
CA VAL A 67 -8.44 -12.44 2.10
C VAL A 67 -7.23 -12.06 1.26
N VAL A 68 -6.07 -11.91 1.88
CA VAL A 68 -4.78 -11.75 1.20
C VAL A 68 -4.02 -13.06 1.29
N LEU A 69 -3.84 -13.71 0.15
CA LEU A 69 -3.03 -14.92 0.03
C LEU A 69 -1.57 -14.51 -0.16
N ILE A 70 -0.72 -14.86 0.81
CA ILE A 70 0.69 -14.46 0.81
C ILE A 70 1.52 -15.55 0.14
N ASP A 71 1.77 -16.65 0.86
CA ASP A 71 2.61 -17.75 0.39
C ASP A 71 2.13 -19.11 0.90
N ALA A 72 2.82 -20.16 0.45
CA ALA A 72 2.67 -21.52 0.96
C ALA A 72 4.05 -22.07 1.36
N LYS A 73 4.13 -22.74 2.51
CA LYS A 73 5.33 -23.47 2.94
C LYS A 73 5.11 -24.97 2.86
N ASP A 74 6.22 -25.71 2.75
CA ASP A 74 6.26 -27.17 2.80
C ASP A 74 5.33 -27.90 1.81
N THR A 75 5.08 -27.28 0.65
CA THR A 75 4.36 -27.95 -0.44
C THR A 75 5.22 -29.07 -1.05
N PRO A 76 4.64 -30.24 -1.38
CA PRO A 76 5.38 -31.42 -1.82
C PRO A 76 6.22 -31.11 -3.06
N ALA A 77 7.49 -31.51 -2.98
CA ALA A 77 8.56 -31.19 -3.92
C ALA A 77 8.22 -31.63 -5.37
N GLY A 78 8.23 -30.69 -6.30
CA GLY A 78 8.11 -31.02 -7.73
C GLY A 78 8.09 -29.81 -8.66
N SER A 79 7.22 -28.84 -8.42
CA SER A 79 7.33 -27.48 -8.97
C SER A 79 6.23 -26.59 -8.39
N ALA A 80 6.59 -25.48 -7.74
CA ALA A 80 5.64 -24.39 -7.47
C ALA A 80 5.04 -23.79 -8.77
N ASN A 81 5.58 -24.19 -9.93
CA ASN A 81 5.09 -23.90 -11.26
C ASN A 81 3.75 -24.61 -11.50
N GLY A 82 2.66 -23.85 -11.46
CA GLY A 82 1.31 -24.32 -11.72
C GLY A 82 0.39 -24.32 -10.50
N LEU A 83 0.87 -23.90 -9.34
CA LEU A 83 0.11 -23.86 -8.10
C LEU A 83 -0.89 -22.70 -8.11
N TYR A 84 -2.13 -22.98 -7.73
CA TYR A 84 -3.17 -21.97 -7.52
C TYR A 84 -4.11 -22.39 -6.39
N CYS A 85 -4.67 -21.40 -5.70
CA CYS A 85 -5.64 -21.61 -4.64
C CYS A 85 -7.03 -21.22 -5.14
N LYS A 86 -8.04 -21.93 -4.65
CA LYS A 86 -9.45 -21.61 -4.88
C LYS A 86 -10.12 -21.39 -3.52
N PHE A 87 -10.67 -20.20 -3.37
CA PHE A 87 -11.44 -19.77 -2.21
C PHE A 87 -12.92 -19.98 -2.48
N LYS A 88 -13.64 -20.50 -1.51
CA LYS A 88 -15.09 -20.67 -1.58
C LYS A 88 -15.70 -20.23 -0.26
N LEU A 89 -16.64 -19.29 -0.34
CA LEU A 89 -17.43 -18.81 0.79
C LEU A 89 -18.89 -18.85 0.38
N GLY A 90 -19.61 -19.87 0.84
CA GLY A 90 -20.96 -20.20 0.38
C GLY A 90 -21.07 -20.38 -1.13
N SER A 91 -21.81 -19.49 -1.80
CA SER A 91 -21.98 -19.48 -3.26
C SER A 91 -20.88 -18.76 -4.03
N GLU A 92 -20.05 -17.96 -3.36
CA GLU A 92 -18.96 -17.21 -4.00
C GLU A 92 -17.70 -18.07 -4.11
N GLY A 93 -17.05 -18.02 -5.27
CA GLY A 93 -15.86 -18.82 -5.54
C GLY A 93 -14.83 -18.02 -6.34
N HIS A 94 -13.66 -17.80 -5.76
CA HIS A 94 -12.55 -17.09 -6.39
C HIS A 94 -11.36 -18.01 -6.61
N LYS A 95 -10.53 -17.70 -7.62
CA LYS A 95 -9.30 -18.43 -7.94
C LYS A 95 -8.14 -17.45 -7.99
N SER A 96 -7.02 -17.83 -7.39
CA SER A 96 -5.77 -17.07 -7.50
C SER A 96 -5.10 -17.29 -8.86
N LYS A 97 -4.14 -16.41 -9.19
CA LYS A 97 -3.30 -16.61 -10.36
C LYS A 97 -2.43 -17.85 -10.16
N GLN A 98 -2.16 -18.49 -11.29
CA GLN A 98 -1.26 -19.64 -11.35
C GLN A 98 0.17 -19.16 -11.20
N LEU A 99 0.89 -19.68 -10.21
CA LEU A 99 2.29 -19.36 -9.99
C LEU A 99 3.14 -19.99 -11.08
N SER A 100 4.12 -19.25 -11.60
CA SER A 100 5.15 -19.79 -12.51
C SER A 100 6.54 -19.85 -11.90
N LYS A 101 6.69 -19.36 -10.66
CA LYS A 101 7.96 -19.18 -9.97
C LYS A 101 8.29 -20.36 -9.06
N SER A 102 9.58 -20.56 -8.79
CA SER A 102 10.09 -21.60 -7.87
C SER A 102 9.73 -21.36 -6.40
N LYS A 103 9.38 -20.13 -6.01
CA LYS A 103 8.85 -19.79 -4.68
C LYS A 103 7.35 -19.50 -4.76
N PRO A 104 6.50 -20.19 -3.99
CA PRO A 104 5.05 -20.05 -4.08
C PRO A 104 4.52 -18.84 -3.30
N SER A 105 4.79 -17.62 -3.81
CA SER A 105 4.24 -16.37 -3.26
C SER A 105 3.26 -15.75 -4.26
N TRP A 106 1.99 -15.66 -3.86
CA TRP A 106 0.93 -15.04 -4.67
C TRP A 106 0.88 -13.54 -4.43
N CYS A 107 0.85 -13.14 -3.16
CA CYS A 107 0.59 -11.76 -2.74
C CYS A 107 -0.66 -11.17 -3.41
N GLU A 108 -1.74 -11.95 -3.41
CA GLU A 108 -2.99 -11.60 -4.09
C GLU A 108 -4.10 -11.36 -3.10
N ARG A 109 -4.94 -10.38 -3.44
CA ARG A 109 -6.06 -9.97 -2.61
C ARG A 109 -7.39 -10.37 -3.24
N PHE A 110 -8.24 -10.94 -2.41
CA PHE A 110 -9.61 -11.32 -2.72
C PHE A 110 -10.57 -10.62 -1.77
N ASN A 111 -11.71 -10.26 -2.32
CA ASN A 111 -12.79 -9.56 -1.65
C ASN A 111 -14.02 -10.47 -1.79
N LEU A 112 -14.47 -11.06 -0.70
CA LEU A 112 -15.58 -12.01 -0.64
C LEU A 112 -16.71 -11.43 0.21
N TYR A 113 -17.96 -11.80 -0.06
CA TYR A 113 -19.12 -11.33 0.68
C TYR A 113 -19.70 -12.45 1.56
N LEU A 114 -19.82 -12.16 2.86
CA LEU A 114 -20.36 -13.07 3.86
C LEU A 114 -21.88 -12.90 3.92
N TYR A 115 -22.62 -13.98 3.69
CA TYR A 115 -24.08 -14.02 3.80
C TYR A 115 -24.49 -14.78 5.07
N ASP A 116 -24.72 -16.09 4.95
CA ASP A 116 -25.10 -16.95 6.08
C ASP A 116 -24.02 -17.98 6.44
N ASP A 117 -23.17 -18.37 5.49
CA ASP A 117 -22.12 -19.36 5.71
C ASP A 117 -20.86 -18.71 6.29
N ASN A 118 -20.45 -19.13 7.49
CA ASN A 118 -19.26 -18.60 8.17
C ASN A 118 -17.96 -19.37 7.85
N ASN A 119 -18.04 -20.46 7.09
CA ASN A 119 -16.88 -21.29 6.81
C ASN A 119 -16.23 -20.91 5.47
N LEU A 120 -15.02 -20.38 5.52
CA LEU A 120 -14.20 -20.14 4.34
C LEU A 120 -13.43 -21.42 3.99
N GLU A 121 -13.77 -22.03 2.86
CA GLU A 121 -13.08 -23.20 2.32
C GLU A 121 -11.98 -22.75 1.35
N VAL A 122 -10.74 -23.11 1.63
CA VAL A 122 -9.58 -22.85 0.76
C VAL A 122 -9.05 -24.19 0.25
N THR A 123 -8.93 -24.31 -1.07
CA THR A 123 -8.43 -25.53 -1.72
C THR A 123 -7.23 -25.21 -2.58
N VAL A 124 -6.17 -26.01 -2.46
CA VAL A 124 -4.92 -25.86 -3.20
C VAL A 124 -4.89 -26.86 -4.35
N TRP A 125 -4.57 -26.36 -5.54
CA TRP A 125 -4.54 -27.14 -6.76
C TRP A 125 -3.25 -26.89 -7.52
N HIS A 126 -2.75 -27.93 -8.18
CA HIS A 126 -1.64 -27.81 -9.11
C HIS A 126 -2.10 -28.16 -10.51
N LYS A 127 -1.79 -27.27 -11.46
CA LYS A 127 -2.17 -27.40 -12.87
C LYS A 127 -0.93 -27.69 -13.71
N GLY A 128 -0.64 -28.98 -13.84
CA GLY A 128 0.29 -29.53 -14.84
C GLY A 128 -0.46 -29.96 -16.10
N LYS A 129 -0.21 -31.18 -16.58
CA LYS A 129 -1.00 -31.80 -17.68
C LYS A 129 -2.44 -32.09 -17.26
N GLN A 130 -2.66 -32.45 -16.00
CA GLN A 130 -3.97 -32.56 -15.37
C GLN A 130 -4.00 -31.75 -14.07
N LYS A 131 -5.21 -31.48 -13.57
CA LYS A 131 -5.41 -30.76 -12.31
C LYS A 131 -5.30 -31.75 -11.15
N THR A 132 -4.29 -31.58 -10.32
CA THR A 132 -4.08 -32.38 -9.11
C THR A 132 -4.52 -31.59 -7.89
N PHE A 133 -5.38 -32.18 -7.07
CA PHE A 133 -5.75 -31.62 -5.77
C PHE A 133 -4.60 -31.88 -4.78
N MET A 134 -4.19 -30.84 -4.05
CA MET A 134 -3.06 -30.92 -3.11
C MET A 134 -3.49 -30.86 -1.66
N GLY A 135 -4.56 -30.14 -1.35
CA GLY A 135 -5.06 -30.03 0.00
C GLY A 135 -6.22 -29.06 0.12
N ARG A 136 -6.89 -29.13 1.27
CA ARG A 136 -7.95 -28.23 1.67
C ARG A 136 -7.67 -27.75 3.09
N CYS A 137 -8.11 -26.54 3.40
CA CYS A 137 -8.32 -26.10 4.76
C CYS A 137 -9.64 -25.34 4.87
N VAL A 138 -10.27 -25.40 6.03
CA VAL A 138 -11.52 -24.71 6.33
C VAL A 138 -11.30 -23.81 7.53
N ILE A 139 -11.63 -22.54 7.40
CA ILE A 139 -11.46 -21.52 8.43
C ILE A 139 -12.85 -21.04 8.85
N ASP A 140 -13.15 -21.14 10.14
CA ASP A 140 -14.38 -20.61 10.71
C ASP A 140 -14.20 -19.11 10.99
N LEU A 141 -14.92 -18.28 10.24
CA LEU A 141 -14.85 -16.83 10.35
C LEU A 141 -15.53 -16.29 11.61
N SER A 142 -16.33 -17.10 12.32
CA SER A 142 -17.01 -16.65 13.54
C SER A 142 -16.07 -16.45 14.72
N GLN A 143 -14.91 -17.12 14.71
CA GLN A 143 -13.89 -17.04 15.76
C GLN A 143 -13.01 -15.80 15.63
N LEU A 144 -13.04 -15.12 14.47
CA LEU A 144 -12.19 -13.98 14.18
C LEU A 144 -12.88 -12.68 14.61
N GLU A 145 -12.12 -11.80 15.28
CA GLU A 145 -12.59 -10.46 15.64
C GLU A 145 -12.91 -9.64 14.38
N LYS A 146 -14.04 -8.95 14.40
CA LYS A 146 -14.42 -8.02 13.32
C LYS A 146 -13.53 -6.77 13.38
N GLU A 147 -13.32 -6.16 12.23
CA GLU A 147 -12.60 -4.88 12.06
C GLU A 147 -11.12 -4.94 12.44
N LYS A 148 -10.56 -6.16 12.43
CA LYS A 148 -9.14 -6.43 12.66
C LYS A 148 -8.64 -7.40 11.59
N THR A 149 -7.38 -7.22 11.20
CA THR A 149 -6.69 -8.14 10.29
C THR A 149 -6.00 -9.22 11.11
N HIS A 150 -6.27 -10.48 10.78
CA HIS A 150 -5.69 -11.65 11.44
C HIS A 150 -4.72 -12.34 10.51
N GLU A 151 -3.51 -12.59 11.01
CA GLU A 151 -2.48 -13.37 10.32
C GLU A 151 -2.59 -14.84 10.70
N LEU A 152 -2.82 -15.69 9.71
CA LEU A 152 -3.10 -17.11 9.92
C LEU A 152 -2.13 -17.97 9.10
N TRP A 153 -1.49 -18.91 9.80
CA TRP A 153 -0.83 -20.07 9.21
C TRP A 153 -1.76 -21.26 9.36
N GLN A 154 -2.31 -21.73 8.25
CA GLN A 154 -3.25 -22.85 8.24
C GLN A 154 -2.63 -24.06 7.55
N GLU A 155 -2.50 -25.15 8.29
CA GLU A 155 -2.08 -26.43 7.73
C GLU A 155 -3.18 -27.03 6.87
N LEU A 156 -2.78 -27.68 5.78
CA LEU A 156 -3.70 -28.39 4.89
C LEU A 156 -4.10 -29.74 5.51
N ASP A 157 -5.36 -30.14 5.33
CA ASP A 157 -5.95 -31.39 5.86
C ASP A 157 -5.11 -32.66 5.55
N CYS A 158 -4.31 -32.62 4.48
CA CYS A 158 -3.46 -33.74 4.05
C CYS A 158 -2.03 -33.71 4.64
N GLY A 159 -1.72 -32.77 5.54
CA GLY A 159 -0.39 -32.61 6.18
C GLY A 159 0.73 -32.14 5.23
N GLN A 160 0.40 -31.84 3.97
CA GLN A 160 1.34 -31.50 2.91
C GLN A 160 1.37 -29.99 2.66
N GLY A 161 1.91 -29.26 3.62
CA GLY A 161 2.15 -27.82 3.52
C GLY A 161 1.19 -26.95 4.32
N SER A 162 1.62 -25.71 4.54
CA SER A 162 0.88 -24.69 5.26
C SER A 162 0.66 -23.46 4.38
N LEU A 163 -0.51 -22.85 4.50
CA LEU A 163 -0.87 -21.61 3.80
C LEU A 163 -0.75 -20.42 4.73
N HIS A 164 -0.13 -19.36 4.24
CA HIS A 164 -0.06 -18.07 4.93
C HIS A 164 -1.07 -17.09 4.33
N MET A 165 -2.00 -16.62 5.16
CA MET A 165 -3.06 -15.73 4.73
C MET A 165 -3.33 -14.65 5.76
N LEU A 166 -3.72 -13.46 5.29
CA LEU A 166 -4.31 -12.41 6.12
C LEU A 166 -5.81 -12.36 5.86
N ILE A 167 -6.61 -12.45 6.91
CA ILE A 167 -8.07 -12.38 6.82
C ILE A 167 -8.55 -11.16 7.60
N THR A 168 -9.36 -10.30 6.98
CA THR A 168 -10.00 -9.17 7.66
C THR A 168 -11.50 -9.21 7.43
N LEU A 169 -12.27 -9.29 8.52
CA LEU A 169 -13.72 -9.13 8.48
C LEU A 169 -14.07 -7.66 8.65
N SER A 170 -14.62 -7.04 7.61
CA SER A 170 -15.07 -5.65 7.69
C SER A 170 -16.58 -5.60 7.59
N ALA A 171 -17.24 -5.10 8.64
CA ALA A 171 -18.68 -4.94 8.66
C ALA A 171 -19.10 -3.81 7.71
N THR A 172 -19.60 -4.19 6.53
CA THR A 172 -20.18 -3.34 5.49
C THR A 172 -21.59 -3.81 5.18
N ALA A 173 -22.47 -3.88 6.18
CA ALA A 173 -23.89 -3.99 5.87
C ALA A 173 -24.33 -2.68 5.20
N ARG A 174 -25.06 -2.77 4.08
CA ARG A 174 -25.88 -1.64 3.61
C ARG A 174 -26.92 -1.42 4.69
N THR A 175 -26.75 -0.39 5.51
CA THR A 175 -27.80 0.06 6.42
C THR A 175 -28.97 0.52 5.56
N MET A 176 -29.92 -0.40 5.31
CA MET A 176 -31.29 0.00 5.07
C MET A 176 -31.74 0.61 6.39
N LEU A 177 -31.74 1.94 6.46
CA LEU A 177 -32.37 2.67 7.55
C LEU A 177 -33.85 2.29 7.55
N LEU A 178 -34.22 1.33 8.41
CA LEU A 178 -35.54 1.33 8.99
C LEU A 178 -35.39 1.86 10.41
N ASP A 179 -36.19 2.88 10.67
CA ASP A 179 -36.42 3.59 11.92
C ASP A 179 -35.53 4.79 12.24
N ASN A 180 -36.13 5.95 11.98
CA ASN A 180 -35.81 7.27 12.48
C ASN A 180 -35.94 7.33 14.01
N VAL A 181 -35.01 6.68 14.72
CA VAL A 181 -34.72 7.02 16.11
C VAL A 181 -33.34 7.67 16.12
N PRO A 182 -33.24 8.98 16.39
CA PRO A 182 -31.94 9.60 16.65
C PRO A 182 -31.48 9.12 18.02
N THR A 183 -30.86 7.94 18.07
CA THR A 183 -30.06 7.56 19.24
C THR A 183 -28.85 8.48 19.28
N THR A 184 -29.03 9.60 19.98
CA THR A 184 -27.95 10.27 20.68
C THR A 184 -27.20 9.19 21.47
N ASN A 185 -25.98 8.86 21.06
CA ASN A 185 -24.88 8.41 21.92
C ASN A 185 -23.63 8.42 21.05
N GLY A 186 -22.72 9.33 21.39
CA GLY A 186 -21.60 9.72 20.56
C GLY A 186 -20.70 8.55 20.16
N VAL A 187 -20.07 8.69 18.98
CA VAL A 187 -18.89 7.92 18.64
C VAL A 187 -17.91 8.10 19.80
N THR A 188 -17.79 7.06 20.62
CA THR A 188 -16.84 7.10 21.72
C THR A 188 -15.49 6.82 21.10
N HIS A 189 -14.70 7.87 20.93
CA HIS A 189 -13.33 7.74 20.48
C HIS A 189 -12.59 6.88 21.52
N ALA A 190 -12.36 5.61 21.21
CA ALA A 190 -11.56 4.75 22.08
C ALA A 190 -10.15 5.33 22.12
N ALA A 191 -9.82 6.03 23.20
CA ALA A 191 -8.46 6.50 23.43
C ALA A 191 -7.57 5.26 23.64
N PRO A 192 -6.40 5.19 22.99
CA PRO A 192 -5.48 4.09 23.19
C PRO A 192 -5.02 4.04 24.65
N GLU A 193 -4.76 2.85 25.17
CA GLU A 193 -4.34 2.64 26.56
C GLU A 193 -2.90 3.13 26.77
N VAL A 194 -2.72 4.43 27.02
CA VAL A 194 -1.40 5.07 27.16
C VAL A 194 -0.52 4.38 28.21
N GLU A 195 -1.12 3.90 29.31
CA GLU A 195 -0.41 3.21 30.39
C GLU A 195 0.29 1.93 29.93
N LYS A 196 -0.30 1.21 28.96
CA LYS A 196 0.23 -0.03 28.39
C LYS A 196 1.53 0.21 27.62
N PHE A 197 1.68 1.37 27.00
CA PHE A 197 2.81 1.70 26.12
C PHE A 197 3.84 2.64 26.78
N THR A 198 3.86 2.69 28.11
CA THR A 198 4.88 3.43 28.86
C THR A 198 6.29 2.87 28.62
N TRP A 199 7.30 3.74 28.64
CA TRP A 199 8.68 3.39 28.26
C TRP A 199 9.30 2.29 29.13
N TYR A 200 8.93 2.21 30.41
CA TYR A 200 9.44 1.21 31.36
C TYR A 200 8.75 -0.16 31.25
N ARG A 201 7.60 -0.25 30.59
CA ARG A 201 6.87 -1.51 30.43
C ARG A 201 7.35 -2.23 29.16
N LEU A 202 8.28 -3.17 29.34
CA LEU A 202 8.91 -3.96 28.29
C LEU A 202 8.34 -5.38 28.25
N ASP A 203 7.03 -5.50 28.02
CA ASP A 203 6.35 -6.80 27.93
C ASP A 203 6.93 -7.66 26.79
N ASN A 204 6.82 -8.99 26.91
CA ASN A 204 7.41 -9.96 25.96
C ASN A 204 6.85 -9.87 24.52
N ASN A 205 5.77 -9.13 24.26
CA ASN A 205 5.34 -8.85 22.90
C ASN A 205 6.22 -7.73 22.28
N TRP A 206 7.28 -8.15 21.57
CA TRP A 206 8.21 -7.25 20.87
C TRP A 206 7.76 -6.90 19.44
N GLY A 207 6.70 -7.55 18.94
CA GLY A 207 6.11 -7.24 17.64
C GLY A 207 5.28 -5.97 17.67
N GLU A 208 4.46 -5.82 18.71
CA GLU A 208 3.58 -4.68 18.93
C GLU A 208 4.32 -3.57 19.71
N VAL A 209 4.56 -2.45 19.05
CA VAL A 209 5.27 -1.29 19.59
C VAL A 209 4.30 -0.24 20.14
N GLY A 210 3.08 -0.19 19.60
CA GLY A 210 2.07 0.79 19.95
C GLY A 210 0.69 0.44 19.42
N GLU A 211 -0.24 1.35 19.63
CA GLU A 211 -1.63 1.29 19.18
C GLU A 211 -2.06 2.64 18.61
N LEU A 212 -2.77 2.59 17.48
CA LEU A 212 -3.35 3.74 16.81
C LEU A 212 -4.86 3.61 16.80
N SER A 213 -5.55 4.59 17.38
CA SER A 213 -6.98 4.77 17.23
C SER A 213 -7.27 5.82 16.17
N VAL A 214 -8.14 5.51 15.20
CA VAL A 214 -8.54 6.40 14.11
C VAL A 214 -10.06 6.45 14.04
N THR A 215 -10.62 7.64 14.20
CA THR A 215 -12.05 7.89 14.00
C THR A 215 -12.27 8.68 12.72
N VAL A 216 -13.04 8.08 11.81
CA VAL A 216 -13.43 8.67 10.53
C VAL A 216 -14.83 9.25 10.67
N TYR A 217 -14.94 10.57 10.62
CA TYR A 217 -16.22 11.28 10.78
C TYR A 217 -16.97 11.36 9.45
N GLY A 218 -16.36 11.97 8.46
CA GLY A 218 -16.99 12.21 7.16
C GLY A 218 -16.02 12.80 6.15
N ALA A 219 -16.51 13.01 4.93
CA ALA A 219 -15.80 13.72 3.88
C ALA A 219 -16.69 14.82 3.30
N GLU A 220 -16.07 15.81 2.66
CA GLU A 220 -16.75 16.91 1.98
C GLU A 220 -16.20 17.07 0.56
N GLY A 221 -17.07 17.48 -0.37
CA GLY A 221 -16.69 17.83 -1.73
C GLY A 221 -16.20 16.65 -2.57
N LEU A 222 -16.68 15.42 -2.30
CA LEU A 222 -16.39 14.27 -3.15
C LEU A 222 -17.12 14.42 -4.48
N SER A 223 -16.38 14.36 -5.59
CA SER A 223 -16.96 14.35 -6.94
C SER A 223 -16.91 12.94 -7.51
N ALA A 224 -18.08 12.37 -7.81
CA ALA A 224 -18.17 11.11 -8.54
C ALA A 224 -17.69 11.28 -9.99
N LEU A 225 -17.11 10.23 -10.57
CA LEU A 225 -16.74 10.18 -12.00
C LEU A 225 -17.95 9.87 -12.92
N GLY A 226 -19.16 9.70 -12.37
CA GLY A 226 -20.38 9.33 -13.10
C GLY A 226 -21.31 10.50 -13.47
N LEU A 227 -22.19 10.29 -14.47
CA LEU A 227 -23.17 11.27 -14.99
C LEU A 227 -24.09 11.90 -13.92
N SER A 228 -24.30 11.23 -12.79
CA SER A 228 -25.21 11.70 -11.72
C SER A 228 -24.54 12.66 -10.72
N GLY A 229 -23.21 12.81 -10.73
CA GLY A 229 -22.47 13.64 -9.77
C GLY A 229 -22.51 13.17 -8.30
N LYS A 230 -23.19 12.05 -7.99
CA LYS A 230 -23.33 11.47 -6.65
C LYS A 230 -22.56 10.16 -6.57
N ALA A 231 -21.78 9.97 -5.50
CA ALA A 231 -20.94 8.78 -5.29
C ALA A 231 -21.49 7.90 -4.17
N ASP A 232 -21.32 6.59 -4.29
CA ASP A 232 -21.59 5.62 -3.22
C ASP A 232 -20.26 5.36 -2.50
N SER A 233 -19.97 6.17 -1.49
CA SER A 233 -18.61 6.30 -0.97
C SER A 233 -18.36 5.48 0.29
N TYR A 234 -17.18 4.87 0.36
CA TYR A 234 -16.64 4.25 1.55
C TYR A 234 -15.14 4.54 1.70
N CYS A 235 -14.65 4.52 2.92
CA CYS A 235 -13.25 4.73 3.26
C CYS A 235 -12.56 3.41 3.50
N VAL A 236 -11.35 3.30 2.98
CA VAL A 236 -10.42 2.18 3.20
C VAL A 236 -9.23 2.71 3.96
N LEU A 237 -8.96 2.13 5.12
CA LEU A 237 -7.82 2.49 5.95
C LEU A 237 -6.82 1.32 5.91
N GLU A 238 -5.58 1.64 5.56
CA GLU A 238 -4.49 0.69 5.39
C GLU A 238 -3.30 1.17 6.23
N LEU A 239 -2.91 0.39 7.23
CA LEU A 239 -1.69 0.57 8.01
C LEU A 239 -0.84 -0.69 7.86
N ASP A 240 0.30 -0.57 7.19
CA ASP A 240 1.15 -1.71 6.82
C ASP A 240 0.38 -2.80 6.07
N ASN A 241 0.19 -3.97 6.69
CA ASN A 241 -0.59 -5.08 6.15
C ASN A 241 -2.02 -5.16 6.72
N ASN A 242 -2.34 -4.33 7.71
CA ASN A 242 -3.67 -4.23 8.29
C ASN A 242 -4.55 -3.35 7.40
N ARG A 243 -5.76 -3.84 7.12
CA ARG A 243 -6.69 -3.14 6.25
C ARG A 243 -8.12 -3.28 6.72
N VAL A 244 -8.77 -2.16 6.98
CA VAL A 244 -10.18 -2.09 7.35
C VAL A 244 -10.93 -1.12 6.43
N GLN A 245 -12.25 -1.16 6.48
CA GLN A 245 -13.11 -0.29 5.67
C GLN A 245 -14.39 0.10 6.41
N THR A 246 -14.87 1.30 6.11
CA THR A 246 -16.15 1.81 6.63
C THR A 246 -17.34 1.24 5.86
N HIS A 247 -18.55 1.45 6.39
CA HIS A 247 -19.79 1.18 5.66
C HIS A 247 -19.93 2.12 4.45
N THR A 248 -20.65 1.69 3.42
CA THR A 248 -20.91 2.52 2.24
C THR A 248 -22.07 3.46 2.50
N VAL A 249 -21.88 4.75 2.21
CA VAL A 249 -22.94 5.76 2.24
C VAL A 249 -23.34 6.09 0.80
N PRO A 250 -24.56 5.75 0.38
CA PRO A 250 -24.98 5.92 -1.00
C PRO A 250 -25.38 7.36 -1.34
N GLY A 251 -25.10 7.79 -2.57
CA GLY A 251 -25.74 8.93 -3.22
C GLY A 251 -25.44 10.33 -2.65
N THR A 252 -24.26 10.55 -2.05
CA THR A 252 -23.89 11.85 -1.45
C THR A 252 -22.46 12.29 -1.79
N SER A 253 -22.24 13.60 -1.91
CA SER A 253 -20.91 14.23 -1.99
C SER A 253 -20.23 14.38 -0.63
N ASP A 254 -21.05 14.39 0.44
CA ASP A 254 -20.63 14.70 1.81
C ASP A 254 -21.04 13.55 2.75
N PRO A 255 -20.40 12.37 2.64
CA PRO A 255 -20.74 11.19 3.44
C PRO A 255 -20.32 11.36 4.90
N THR A 256 -21.13 10.82 5.81
CA THR A 256 -20.78 10.70 7.24
C THR A 256 -20.70 9.22 7.62
N TRP A 257 -19.54 8.79 8.10
CA TRP A 257 -19.28 7.40 8.51
C TRP A 257 -19.26 7.22 10.02
N ASN A 258 -18.76 8.21 10.78
CA ASN A 258 -18.74 8.19 12.24
C ASN A 258 -18.26 6.84 12.83
N LYS A 259 -17.13 6.33 12.34
CA LYS A 259 -16.62 5.00 12.69
C LYS A 259 -15.19 5.05 13.18
N SER A 260 -14.92 4.37 14.30
CA SER A 260 -13.61 4.27 14.92
C SER A 260 -12.98 2.91 14.63
N PHE A 261 -11.69 2.89 14.36
CA PHE A 261 -10.88 1.70 14.14
C PHE A 261 -9.62 1.76 15.00
N THR A 262 -9.16 0.59 15.41
CA THR A 262 -7.93 0.44 16.18
C THR A 262 -6.95 -0.41 15.41
N PHE A 263 -5.69 0.05 15.31
CA PHE A 263 -4.62 -0.65 14.63
C PHE A 263 -3.46 -0.92 15.58
N PRO A 264 -2.94 -2.16 15.64
CA PRO A 264 -1.65 -2.40 16.26
C PRO A 264 -0.55 -1.76 15.39
N ILE A 265 0.44 -1.16 16.05
CA ILE A 265 1.58 -0.50 15.42
C ILE A 265 2.81 -1.39 15.61
N ASP A 266 3.30 -1.96 14.52
CA ASP A 266 4.56 -2.71 14.52
C ASP A 266 5.77 -1.80 14.32
N ASP A 267 5.60 -0.64 13.69
CA ASP A 267 6.66 0.31 13.38
C ASP A 267 6.12 1.75 13.39
N VAL A 268 6.72 2.61 14.21
CA VAL A 268 6.28 4.02 14.36
C VAL A 268 6.62 4.85 13.11
N THR A 269 7.53 4.37 12.25
CA THR A 269 7.86 5.05 10.99
C THR A 269 6.87 4.75 9.86
N SER A 270 5.87 3.89 10.12
CA SER A 270 4.82 3.55 9.17
C SER A 270 3.93 4.74 8.82
N THR A 271 3.15 4.59 7.75
CA THR A 271 2.27 5.64 7.22
C THR A 271 0.87 5.09 7.04
N LEU A 272 -0.09 5.68 7.74
CA LEU A 272 -1.51 5.38 7.59
C LEU A 272 -1.99 5.89 6.24
N THR A 273 -2.52 5.00 5.42
CA THR A 273 -3.07 5.33 4.10
C THR A 273 -4.57 5.24 4.13
N ILE A 274 -5.25 6.32 3.79
CA ILE A 274 -6.72 6.36 3.71
C ILE A 274 -7.10 6.61 2.27
N THR A 275 -7.97 5.75 1.73
CA THR A 275 -8.42 5.83 0.34
C THR A 275 -9.93 5.83 0.31
N VAL A 276 -10.52 6.88 -0.27
CA VAL A 276 -11.97 6.97 -0.48
C VAL A 276 -12.28 6.38 -1.84
N LYS A 277 -13.21 5.42 -1.88
CA LYS A 277 -13.61 4.70 -3.09
C LYS A 277 -15.11 4.77 -3.30
N ASP A 278 -15.51 4.68 -4.56
CA ASP A 278 -16.92 4.65 -4.99
C ASP A 278 -17.32 3.21 -5.34
N GLU A 279 -18.29 2.63 -4.60
CA GLU A 279 -18.81 1.28 -4.80
C GLU A 279 -19.42 1.11 -6.20
N SER A 280 -20.04 2.16 -6.75
CA SER A 280 -20.73 2.13 -8.05
C SER A 280 -19.77 1.93 -9.24
N ILE A 281 -18.49 2.31 -9.07
CA ILE A 281 -17.47 2.32 -10.14
C ILE A 281 -16.57 1.08 -10.08
N ILE A 282 -16.54 0.36 -8.96
CA ILE A 282 -15.72 -0.86 -8.78
C ILE A 282 -15.99 -1.91 -9.86
N ASN A 283 -17.22 -1.96 -10.37
CA ASN A 283 -17.62 -2.91 -11.41
C ASN A 283 -17.20 -2.51 -12.83
N THR A 284 -16.78 -1.27 -13.06
CA THR A 284 -16.63 -0.68 -14.41
C THR A 284 -15.19 -0.24 -14.73
N MET A 285 -14.42 0.24 -13.75
CA MET A 285 -13.01 0.61 -13.93
C MET A 285 -12.14 0.14 -12.77
N LYS A 286 -10.90 -0.25 -13.08
CA LYS A 286 -10.01 -1.00 -12.20
C LYS A 286 -9.50 -0.26 -10.96
N ASP A 287 -9.93 0.96 -10.67
CA ASP A 287 -9.47 1.62 -9.42
C ASP A 287 -10.49 2.50 -8.67
N GLY A 288 -11.64 2.91 -9.22
CA GLY A 288 -12.79 3.51 -8.50
C GLY A 288 -12.48 4.53 -7.38
N THR A 289 -11.30 5.16 -7.38
CA THR A 289 -10.75 5.88 -6.23
C THR A 289 -11.06 7.35 -6.38
N LEU A 290 -11.80 7.91 -5.44
CA LEU A 290 -12.19 9.32 -5.40
C LEU A 290 -11.06 10.20 -4.84
N GLY A 291 -10.26 9.63 -3.94
CA GLY A 291 -9.12 10.33 -3.36
C GLY A 291 -8.29 9.46 -2.43
N LYS A 292 -7.02 9.82 -2.26
CA LYS A 292 -6.07 9.11 -1.40
C LYS A 292 -5.27 10.08 -0.55
N ILE A 293 -5.06 9.71 0.71
CA ILE A 293 -4.18 10.42 1.65
C ILE A 293 -3.25 9.43 2.36
N SER A 294 -2.05 9.90 2.70
CA SER A 294 -1.04 9.13 3.42
C SER A 294 -0.47 10.00 4.55
N ILE A 295 -0.71 9.61 5.80
CA ILE A 295 -0.37 10.34 7.02
C ILE A 295 0.70 9.55 7.79
N PRO A 296 1.90 10.12 7.99
CA PRO A 296 2.94 9.48 8.81
C PRO A 296 2.53 9.46 10.28
N LEU A 297 2.72 8.32 10.95
CA LEU A 297 2.33 8.16 12.35
C LEU A 297 2.99 9.17 13.30
N LEU A 298 4.28 9.44 13.10
CA LEU A 298 5.06 10.41 13.89
C LEU A 298 4.58 11.87 13.75
N THR A 299 3.65 12.15 12.85
CA THR A 299 3.13 13.50 12.62
C THR A 299 1.72 13.72 13.15
N ILE A 300 1.12 12.67 13.71
CA ILE A 300 -0.20 12.71 14.29
C ILE A 300 -0.17 13.51 15.60
N VAL A 301 -1.11 14.44 15.74
CA VAL A 301 -1.40 15.14 16.99
C VAL A 301 -2.56 14.42 17.66
N ASN A 302 -2.38 14.02 18.92
CA ASN A 302 -3.38 13.21 19.63
C ASN A 302 -4.67 13.98 19.88
N ASP A 303 -5.78 13.30 19.59
CA ASP A 303 -7.17 13.72 19.88
C ASP A 303 -7.62 15.02 19.19
N GLU A 304 -6.88 15.47 18.17
CA GLU A 304 -7.25 16.61 17.34
C GLU A 304 -8.18 16.18 16.20
N LYS A 305 -9.32 16.85 16.07
CA LYS A 305 -10.22 16.72 14.91
C LYS A 305 -9.75 17.65 13.81
N ALA A 306 -9.18 17.09 12.75
CA ALA A 306 -8.63 17.87 11.64
C ALA A 306 -9.23 17.46 10.29
N TRP A 307 -9.30 18.44 9.38
CA TRP A 307 -9.64 18.23 7.98
C TRP A 307 -8.38 18.00 7.17
N PHE A 308 -8.40 16.97 6.32
CA PHE A 308 -7.30 16.63 5.46
C PHE A 308 -7.72 16.63 3.98
N ASP A 309 -6.92 17.22 3.09
CA ASP A 309 -7.20 17.21 1.66
C ASP A 309 -6.91 15.82 1.06
N LEU A 310 -7.80 15.35 0.20
CA LEU A 310 -7.65 14.09 -0.52
C LEU A 310 -6.93 14.36 -1.85
N SER A 311 -5.80 13.69 -2.09
CA SER A 311 -5.15 13.79 -3.40
C SER A 311 -5.96 13.05 -4.46
N ASN A 312 -6.32 13.76 -5.54
CA ASN A 312 -6.91 13.18 -6.73
C ASN A 312 -5.82 13.06 -7.82
N ARG A 313 -5.51 11.85 -8.30
CA ARG A 313 -4.63 11.66 -9.47
C ARG A 313 -5.49 11.58 -10.75
N PRO A 314 -5.09 12.16 -11.90
CA PRO A 314 -4.09 13.20 -12.16
C PRO A 314 -4.69 14.50 -12.72
N LYS A 315 -4.09 15.63 -12.32
CA LYS A 315 -3.72 16.81 -13.14
C LYS A 315 -4.37 16.92 -14.54
N LYS A 316 -5.68 17.21 -14.60
CA LYS A 316 -6.31 17.81 -15.79
C LYS A 316 -7.59 18.63 -15.52
N SER A 317 -7.94 18.88 -14.26
CA SER A 317 -9.04 19.79 -13.91
C SER A 317 -8.54 20.97 -13.07
N VAL A 318 -7.74 21.84 -13.69
CA VAL A 318 -7.59 23.24 -13.26
C VAL A 318 -8.92 24.01 -13.43
N LEU A 319 -9.97 23.35 -13.97
CA LEU A 319 -11.27 23.93 -14.30
C LEU A 319 -12.40 23.52 -13.34
N THR A 320 -12.13 23.35 -12.05
CA THR A 320 -13.20 23.36 -11.03
C THR A 320 -12.69 24.07 -9.78
N LYS A 321 -12.56 25.39 -9.93
CA LYS A 321 -12.47 26.33 -8.81
C LYS A 321 -13.77 26.21 -8.02
N GLY A 322 -13.81 25.33 -7.01
CA GLY A 322 -15.04 25.01 -6.30
C GLY A 322 -14.84 24.35 -4.95
N ASN A 323 -14.43 23.08 -4.89
CA ASN A 323 -14.26 22.34 -3.64
C ASN A 323 -13.08 21.37 -3.77
N SER A 324 -12.04 21.51 -2.92
CA SER A 324 -11.10 20.41 -2.71
C SER A 324 -11.79 19.34 -1.89
N SER A 325 -11.69 18.08 -2.31
CA SER A 325 -12.24 16.98 -1.54
C SER A 325 -11.46 16.83 -0.23
N LYS A 326 -12.18 16.83 0.89
CA LYS A 326 -11.59 16.79 2.24
C LYS A 326 -12.17 15.64 3.04
N ILE A 327 -11.41 15.15 4.01
CA ILE A 327 -11.85 14.13 4.97
C ILE A 327 -11.58 14.60 6.39
N GLN A 328 -12.55 14.43 7.28
CA GLN A 328 -12.43 14.78 8.70
C GLN A 328 -12.06 13.54 9.51
N LEU A 329 -10.93 13.63 10.22
CA LEU A 329 -10.35 12.52 10.97
C LEU A 329 -9.96 13.00 12.38
N GLN A 330 -10.08 12.10 13.35
CA GLN A 330 -9.46 12.21 14.66
C GLN A 330 -8.58 10.99 14.87
N MET A 331 -7.37 11.20 15.35
CA MET A 331 -6.39 10.14 15.55
C MET A 331 -5.75 10.29 16.91
N SER A 332 -5.47 9.16 17.57
CA SER A 332 -4.72 9.13 18.82
C SER A 332 -3.75 7.96 18.78
N ILE A 333 -2.48 8.23 19.07
CA ILE A 333 -1.40 7.26 19.01
C ILE A 333 -0.74 7.11 20.39
N ALA A 334 -0.55 5.86 20.82
CA ALA A 334 0.25 5.51 21.99
C ALA A 334 1.33 4.49 21.58
N TRP A 335 2.57 4.70 21.96
CA TRP A 335 3.68 3.83 21.59
C TRP A 335 4.83 3.89 22.60
N ASN A 336 5.53 2.77 22.76
CA ASN A 336 6.69 2.69 23.64
C ASN A 336 7.97 3.13 22.89
N PRO A 337 8.67 4.19 23.35
CA PRO A 337 9.81 4.73 22.63
C PRO A 337 11.04 3.82 22.60
N ILE A 338 11.25 3.00 23.61
CA ILE A 338 12.39 2.07 23.68
C ILE A 338 12.14 0.90 22.72
N LYS A 339 10.95 0.29 22.79
CA LYS A 339 10.57 -0.78 21.85
C LYS A 339 10.61 -0.28 20.41
N ALA A 340 10.08 0.93 20.16
CA ALA A 340 10.11 1.55 18.85
C ALA A 340 11.55 1.74 18.34
N SER A 341 12.44 2.28 19.17
CA SER A 341 13.84 2.50 18.81
C SER A 341 14.56 1.21 18.41
N LEU A 342 14.36 0.14 19.18
CA LEU A 342 14.97 -1.17 18.91
C LEU A 342 14.37 -1.85 17.67
N ARG A 343 13.07 -1.64 17.43
CA ARG A 343 12.39 -2.15 16.23
C ARG A 343 12.96 -1.57 14.94
N LEU A 344 13.56 -0.38 14.97
CA LEU A 344 14.22 0.24 13.82
C LEU A 344 15.45 -0.53 13.28
N LEU A 345 15.96 -1.50 14.03
CA LEU A 345 17.06 -2.39 13.61
C LEU A 345 16.55 -3.72 13.03
N SER A 346 15.26 -4.00 13.19
CA SER A 346 14.59 -5.17 12.62
C SER A 346 14.17 -4.89 11.16
N PRO A 347 14.03 -5.92 10.31
CA PRO A 347 13.62 -5.72 8.92
C PRO A 347 12.25 -5.03 8.86
N LYS A 348 12.11 -4.09 7.92
CA LYS A 348 10.84 -3.39 7.69
C LYS A 348 9.79 -4.38 7.16
N THR A 349 8.57 -4.32 7.68
CA THR A 349 7.45 -5.12 7.18
C THR A 349 7.13 -4.69 5.74
N ASN A 350 7.27 -5.63 4.81
CA ASN A 350 6.92 -5.38 3.41
C ASN A 350 5.39 -5.43 3.25
N LYS A 351 4.84 -4.46 2.53
CA LYS A 351 3.43 -4.48 2.17
C LYS A 351 3.17 -5.55 1.11
N TYR A 352 2.37 -6.55 1.42
CA TYR A 352 2.12 -7.66 0.49
C TYR A 352 1.36 -7.23 -0.77
N THR A 353 0.56 -6.16 -0.71
CA THR A 353 -0.37 -5.79 -1.79
C THR A 353 0.16 -4.68 -2.70
N GLU A 354 1.39 -4.19 -2.54
CA GLU A 354 1.92 -3.17 -3.46
C GLU A 354 2.45 -3.82 -4.76
N PRO A 355 1.75 -3.71 -5.90
CA PRO A 355 2.37 -4.05 -7.17
C PRO A 355 3.48 -3.03 -7.41
N THR A 356 4.74 -3.47 -7.43
CA THR A 356 5.84 -2.63 -7.89
C THR A 356 5.47 -2.09 -9.28
N PRO A 357 5.26 -0.77 -9.45
CA PRO A 357 4.95 -0.25 -10.77
C PRO A 357 6.22 -0.39 -11.61
N ARG A 358 6.27 -1.41 -12.47
CA ARG A 358 7.29 -1.56 -13.52
C ARG A 358 7.00 -0.56 -14.63
N THR A 359 7.03 0.73 -14.31
CA THR A 359 6.89 1.78 -15.31
C THR A 359 8.27 2.34 -15.61
N PHE A 360 8.71 2.16 -16.85
CA PHE A 360 9.90 2.82 -17.38
C PHE A 360 9.59 4.30 -17.58
N SER A 361 10.00 5.15 -16.63
CA SER A 361 9.84 6.60 -16.74
C SER A 361 11.19 7.25 -17.00
N ILE A 362 11.47 7.56 -18.28
CA ILE A 362 12.68 8.26 -18.72
C ILE A 362 12.93 9.56 -17.96
N PRO A 363 11.92 10.41 -17.66
CA PRO A 363 12.15 11.64 -16.89
C PRO A 363 12.68 11.42 -15.47
N LEU A 364 12.29 10.31 -14.83
CA LEU A 364 12.74 9.97 -13.48
C LEU A 364 14.23 9.58 -13.49
N ILE A 365 14.66 8.87 -14.53
CA ILE A 365 16.06 8.51 -14.75
C ILE A 365 16.91 9.76 -14.93
N TYR A 366 16.47 10.69 -15.77
CA TYR A 366 17.18 11.96 -15.99
C TYR A 366 17.34 12.75 -14.68
N ASN A 367 16.28 12.87 -13.90
CA ASN A 367 16.34 13.55 -12.59
C ASN A 367 17.29 12.83 -11.61
N ASN A 368 17.27 11.50 -11.59
CA ASN A 368 18.16 10.71 -10.75
C ASN A 368 19.63 10.85 -11.18
N LEU A 369 19.90 10.90 -12.48
CA LEU A 369 21.24 11.18 -13.03
C LEU A 369 21.72 12.60 -12.70
N LYS A 370 20.83 13.61 -12.73
CA LYS A 370 21.16 14.98 -12.30
C LYS A 370 21.65 14.99 -10.85
N PHE A 371 20.96 14.29 -9.95
CA PHE A 371 21.37 14.18 -8.54
C PHE A 371 22.74 13.49 -8.39
N ILE A 372 22.98 12.41 -9.12
CA ILE A 372 24.27 11.71 -9.13
C ILE A 372 25.38 12.65 -9.63
N LYS A 373 25.15 13.38 -10.73
CA LYS A 373 26.11 14.35 -11.28
C LYS A 373 26.50 15.40 -10.25
N VAL A 374 25.53 15.92 -9.48
CA VAL A 374 25.81 16.89 -8.41
C VAL A 374 26.73 16.32 -7.34
N ILE A 375 26.50 15.07 -6.91
CA ILE A 375 27.37 14.42 -5.91
C ILE A 375 28.77 14.17 -6.47
N PHE A 376 28.88 13.61 -7.68
CA PHE A 376 30.18 13.36 -8.31
C PHE A 376 30.95 14.66 -8.55
N SER A 377 30.26 15.72 -8.96
CA SER A 377 30.85 17.04 -9.09
C SER A 377 31.34 17.59 -7.75
N ALA A 378 30.57 17.45 -6.67
CA ALA A 378 31.02 17.83 -5.33
C ALA A 378 32.25 17.04 -4.85
N VAL A 379 32.29 15.73 -5.12
CA VAL A 379 33.46 14.87 -4.83
C VAL A 379 34.66 15.28 -5.67
N TYR A 380 34.46 15.56 -6.96
CA TYR A 380 35.50 16.01 -7.87
C TYR A 380 36.12 17.33 -7.41
N TYR A 381 35.29 18.35 -7.15
CA TYR A 381 35.75 19.65 -6.64
C TYR A 381 36.41 19.51 -5.25
N GLY A 382 35.87 18.67 -4.37
CA GLY A 382 36.49 18.38 -3.09
C GLY A 382 37.87 17.75 -3.23
N ASN A 383 38.01 16.79 -4.14
CA ASN A 383 39.30 16.17 -4.46
C ASN A 383 40.29 17.17 -5.07
N GLU A 384 39.82 18.06 -5.95
CA GLU A 384 40.63 19.14 -6.53
C GLU A 384 41.12 20.12 -5.46
N HIS A 385 40.27 20.49 -4.49
CA HIS A 385 40.67 21.29 -3.33
C HIS A 385 41.68 20.59 -2.42
N LEU A 386 41.52 19.28 -2.19
CA LEU A 386 42.52 18.51 -1.43
C LEU A 386 43.87 18.46 -2.17
N LYS A 387 43.84 18.29 -3.49
CA LYS A 387 45.05 18.31 -4.32
C LYS A 387 45.74 19.67 -4.25
N TYR A 388 44.98 20.77 -4.39
CA TYR A 388 45.47 22.14 -4.24
C TYR A 388 46.19 22.36 -2.89
N LEU A 389 45.63 21.80 -1.81
CA LEU A 389 46.20 21.87 -0.47
C LEU A 389 47.48 21.03 -0.31
N PHE A 390 47.57 19.87 -0.99
CA PHE A 390 48.74 19.00 -0.92
C PHE A 390 49.87 19.37 -1.88
N GLU A 391 49.58 20.03 -2.99
CA GLU A 391 50.57 20.48 -3.97
C GLU A 391 51.20 21.84 -3.63
N TRP A 392 50.80 22.46 -2.51
CA TRP A 392 51.33 23.73 -2.01
C TRP A 392 51.20 24.91 -2.99
N GLU A 393 50.21 24.89 -3.90
CA GLU A 393 49.97 25.98 -4.85
C GLU A 393 49.77 27.34 -4.15
N ASN A 394 49.15 27.33 -2.96
CA ASN A 394 49.15 28.46 -2.04
C ASN A 394 49.82 28.09 -0.72
N ARG A 395 50.98 28.71 -0.50
CA ARG A 395 51.88 28.40 0.61
C ARG A 395 51.26 28.65 1.99
N GLU A 396 50.47 29.71 2.14
CA GLU A 396 49.85 30.08 3.42
C GLU A 396 48.70 29.14 3.79
N LYS A 397 47.80 28.87 2.84
CA LYS A 397 46.66 27.97 3.04
C LYS A 397 47.10 26.53 3.28
N SER A 398 48.11 26.07 2.56
CA SER A 398 48.66 24.72 2.71
C SER A 398 49.41 24.57 4.04
N ALA A 399 50.17 25.58 4.47
CA ALA A 399 50.80 25.59 5.79
C ALA A 399 49.77 25.58 6.93
N LEU A 400 48.70 26.39 6.82
CA LEU A 400 47.60 26.39 7.79
C LEU A 400 46.91 25.02 7.84
N ALA A 401 46.59 24.44 6.68
CA ALA A 401 45.96 23.13 6.60
C ALA A 401 46.84 22.01 7.19
N LEU A 402 48.15 22.05 6.94
CA LEU A 402 49.12 21.16 7.58
C LEU A 402 49.12 21.33 9.10
N GLY A 403 49.12 22.58 9.59
CA GLY A 403 49.03 22.88 11.02
C GLY A 403 47.76 22.33 11.66
N VAL A 404 46.60 22.54 11.02
CA VAL A 404 45.31 21.98 11.46
C VAL A 404 45.32 20.46 11.43
N TRP A 405 45.90 19.84 10.40
CA TRP A 405 46.01 18.39 10.30
C TRP A 405 46.86 17.80 11.43
N LEU A 406 48.04 18.38 11.69
CA LEU A 406 48.93 17.95 12.78
C LEU A 406 48.27 18.14 14.15
N LEU A 407 47.61 19.30 14.37
CA LEU A 407 46.89 19.57 15.61
C LEU A 407 45.73 18.58 15.80
N PHE A 408 44.94 18.33 14.75
CA PHE A 408 43.86 17.36 14.78
C PHE A 408 44.37 16.00 15.21
N TRP A 409 45.37 15.43 14.53
CA TRP A 409 45.88 14.10 14.86
C TRP A 409 46.62 14.04 16.20
N PHE A 410 47.20 15.15 16.67
CA PHE A 410 47.81 15.22 18.00
C PHE A 410 46.77 15.07 19.12
N PHE A 411 45.60 15.70 18.97
CA PHE A 411 44.52 15.63 19.97
C PHE A 411 43.51 14.52 19.73
N PHE A 412 43.43 13.97 18.51
CA PHE A 412 42.44 13.00 18.12
C PHE A 412 42.65 11.67 18.85
N ARG A 413 41.64 11.27 19.62
CA ARG A 413 41.55 9.95 20.25
C ARG A 413 40.41 9.17 19.60
N MET A 414 40.52 7.84 19.58
CA MET A 414 39.51 6.97 18.94
C MET A 414 38.07 7.21 19.42
N TRP A 415 37.88 7.54 20.69
CA TRP A 415 36.55 7.84 21.25
C TRP A 415 35.89 9.09 20.66
N MET A 416 36.66 9.99 20.04
CA MET A 416 36.14 11.19 19.38
C MET A 416 35.54 10.90 17.98
N THR A 417 35.75 9.69 17.44
CA THR A 417 35.24 9.32 16.09
C THR A 417 33.72 9.45 15.98
N PRO A 418 32.88 8.91 16.89
CA PRO A 418 31.44 9.07 16.79
C PRO A 418 30.99 10.52 17.04
N LEU A 419 31.73 11.28 17.85
CA LEU A 419 31.46 12.69 18.10
C LEU A 419 31.67 13.53 16.83
N LEU A 420 32.70 13.24 16.03
CA LEU A 420 32.91 13.88 14.73
C LEU A 420 31.72 13.62 13.78
N ALA A 421 31.13 12.42 13.83
CA ALA A 421 29.94 12.09 13.05
C ALA A 421 28.66 12.83 13.50
N VAL A 422 28.64 13.40 14.72
CA VAL A 422 27.54 14.25 15.22
C VAL A 422 27.63 15.69 14.68
N VAL A 423 28.81 16.16 14.27
CA VAL A 423 29.03 17.54 13.81
C VAL A 423 28.07 17.95 12.67
N PRO A 424 27.85 17.16 11.60
CA PRO A 424 26.89 17.52 10.57
C PRO A 424 25.46 17.68 11.10
N PHE A 425 25.04 16.83 12.05
CA PHE A 425 23.73 16.95 12.69
C PHE A 425 23.60 18.27 13.46
N VAL A 426 24.61 18.63 14.25
CA VAL A 426 24.62 19.89 15.01
C VAL A 426 24.61 21.09 14.06
N TYR A 427 25.36 21.04 12.96
CA TYR A 427 25.36 22.09 11.93
C TYR A 427 23.98 22.30 11.31
N PHE A 428 23.32 21.23 10.84
CA PHE A 428 21.97 21.34 10.26
C PHE A 428 20.92 21.71 11.31
N TRP A 429 21.07 21.25 12.56
CA TRP A 429 20.19 21.62 13.67
C TRP A 429 20.31 23.10 14.03
N ALA A 430 21.53 23.64 14.13
CA ALA A 430 21.77 25.06 14.38
C ALA A 430 21.26 25.94 13.23
N THR A 431 21.54 25.51 11.99
CA THR A 431 21.09 26.23 10.78
C THR A 431 19.55 26.28 10.68
N ARG A 432 18.86 25.21 11.12
CA ARG A 432 17.39 25.15 11.18
C ARG A 432 16.80 26.18 12.14
N ASN A 433 17.41 26.40 13.29
CA ASN A 433 16.95 27.41 14.25
C ASN A 433 17.22 28.85 13.77
N THR A 434 18.30 29.08 13.01
CA THR A 434 18.60 30.39 12.42
C THR A 434 17.77 30.72 11.17
N ALA A 435 17.18 29.72 10.50
CA ALA A 435 16.30 29.92 9.35
C ALA A 435 14.94 30.59 9.71
N ASN A 436 14.60 30.71 11.01
CA ASN A 436 13.48 31.54 11.45
C ASN A 436 13.80 33.06 11.45
N LEU A 437 15.02 33.47 11.10
CA LEU A 437 15.42 34.88 11.13
C LEU A 437 16.12 35.40 9.86
N ILE A 438 16.27 34.59 8.81
CA ILE A 438 16.79 35.05 7.52
C ILE A 438 15.99 34.33 6.42
N PRO A 439 15.24 35.04 5.55
CA PRO A 439 14.66 34.43 4.37
C PRO A 439 15.82 34.07 3.44
N ILE A 440 16.24 32.81 3.47
CA ILE A 440 17.19 32.29 2.50
C ILE A 440 16.45 32.29 1.18
N SER A 441 16.85 33.24 0.34
CA SER A 441 16.61 33.27 -1.10
C SER A 441 16.54 31.85 -1.63
N GLN A 442 15.40 31.53 -2.24
CA GLN A 442 15.29 30.42 -3.16
C GLN A 442 16.55 30.43 -4.03
N PHE A 443 17.33 29.35 -3.97
CA PHE A 443 18.21 29.07 -5.09
C PHE A 443 17.27 28.82 -6.26
N ASP A 444 17.10 29.88 -7.05
CA ASP A 444 16.41 29.85 -8.31
C ASP A 444 16.98 28.70 -9.13
N ASP A 445 16.06 27.85 -9.59
CA ASP A 445 16.26 26.75 -10.53
C ASP A 445 16.37 27.34 -11.94
N ASP A 446 17.24 28.34 -12.12
CA ASP A 446 17.57 28.95 -13.40
C ASP A 446 19.02 28.59 -13.75
N SER A 447 19.19 27.47 -14.43
CA SER A 447 20.38 27.23 -15.25
C SER A 447 19.97 26.47 -16.51
N SER A 448 19.74 27.26 -17.56
CA SER A 448 19.94 26.99 -18.98
C SER A 448 19.62 25.58 -19.49
N GLU A 449 18.53 25.50 -20.25
CA GLU A 449 18.39 24.55 -21.36
C GLU A 449 19.55 24.77 -22.34
N ASP A 450 20.67 24.06 -22.15
CA ASP A 450 21.65 23.88 -23.21
C ASP A 450 21.15 22.75 -24.12
N ASP A 451 20.74 23.16 -25.31
CA ASP A 451 20.48 22.33 -26.47
C ASP A 451 21.63 21.35 -26.72
N LEU A 452 21.44 20.07 -26.38
CA LEU A 452 22.25 19.00 -26.90
C LEU A 452 21.56 18.42 -28.14
N GLU A 453 21.99 18.94 -29.29
CA GLU A 453 21.75 18.36 -30.62
C GLU A 453 22.14 16.88 -30.62
N SER A 454 21.13 16.01 -30.63
CA SER A 454 21.30 14.57 -30.80
C SER A 454 21.72 14.27 -32.24
N THR A 455 22.99 14.01 -32.47
CA THR A 455 23.48 13.48 -33.75
C THR A 455 22.88 12.09 -34.02
N LYS A 456 22.42 11.93 -35.25
CA LYS A 456 21.69 10.79 -35.82
C LYS A 456 22.41 9.45 -35.64
N ASP A 457 22.08 8.66 -34.61
CA ASP A 457 22.34 7.21 -34.56
C ASP A 457 21.19 6.40 -33.88
N ASP A 458 19.99 6.96 -33.96
CA ASP A 458 18.83 6.56 -33.18
C ASP A 458 18.16 5.24 -33.61
N LYS A 459 18.49 4.68 -34.78
CA LYS A 459 17.78 3.49 -35.29
C LYS A 459 18.47 2.16 -34.96
N THR A 460 19.80 2.18 -34.83
CA THR A 460 20.60 0.97 -34.57
C THR A 460 20.76 0.70 -33.07
N ILE A 461 20.75 1.76 -32.24
CA ILE A 461 20.83 1.64 -30.79
C ILE A 461 19.48 1.22 -30.21
N LYS A 462 18.35 1.74 -30.72
CA LYS A 462 17.01 1.40 -30.21
C LYS A 462 16.72 -0.11 -30.29
N THR A 463 17.14 -0.80 -31.35
CA THR A 463 16.96 -2.26 -31.49
C THR A 463 17.86 -3.05 -30.54
N ARG A 464 19.12 -2.61 -30.32
CA ARG A 464 20.03 -3.20 -29.31
C ARG A 464 19.61 -2.90 -27.86
N LEU A 465 18.89 -1.79 -27.64
CA LEU A 465 18.39 -1.37 -26.33
C LEU A 465 17.12 -2.14 -25.92
N TYR A 466 16.34 -2.63 -26.89
CA TYR A 466 15.27 -3.60 -26.63
C TYR A 466 15.81 -4.99 -26.27
N GLU A 467 16.95 -5.42 -26.81
CA GLU A 467 17.65 -6.66 -26.41
C GLU A 467 18.31 -6.54 -25.02
N LEU A 468 18.69 -5.32 -24.61
CA LEU A 468 19.27 -5.00 -23.30
C LEU A 468 18.25 -4.44 -22.30
N GLN A 469 16.95 -4.55 -22.58
CA GLN A 469 15.91 -3.89 -21.81
C GLN A 469 15.93 -4.34 -20.34
N ASP A 470 16.14 -5.63 -20.09
CA ASP A 470 16.20 -6.20 -18.73
C ASP A 470 17.46 -5.78 -17.94
N LEU A 471 18.61 -5.67 -18.62
CA LEU A 471 19.84 -5.13 -18.01
C LEU A 471 19.70 -3.63 -17.73
N THR A 472 19.04 -2.89 -18.64
CA THR A 472 18.75 -1.47 -18.47
C THR A 472 17.78 -1.24 -17.31
N PHE A 473 16.76 -2.08 -17.14
CA PHE A 473 15.88 -2.04 -15.98
C PHE A 473 16.62 -2.34 -14.68
N THR A 474 17.54 -3.30 -14.69
CA THR A 474 18.35 -3.62 -13.50
C THR A 474 19.28 -2.47 -13.12
N ILE A 475 19.94 -1.85 -14.11
CA ILE A 475 20.79 -0.67 -13.89
C ILE A 475 19.94 0.51 -13.39
N LYS A 476 18.78 0.74 -14.00
CA LYS A 476 17.83 1.76 -13.56
C LYS A 476 17.42 1.55 -12.12
N ASP A 477 16.96 0.36 -11.77
CA ASP A 477 16.48 0.04 -10.41
C ASP A 477 17.63 0.16 -9.40
N GLY A 478 18.87 -0.20 -9.79
CA GLY A 478 20.07 0.02 -9.00
C GLY A 478 20.39 1.50 -8.78
N ILE A 479 20.31 2.33 -9.83
CA ILE A 479 20.48 3.79 -9.75
C ILE A 479 19.41 4.41 -8.86
N ASP A 480 18.13 4.08 -9.10
CA ASP A 480 17.00 4.57 -8.32
C ASP A 480 17.17 4.21 -6.84
N TYR A 481 17.64 2.99 -6.54
CA TYR A 481 17.94 2.55 -5.20
C TYR A 481 19.08 3.35 -4.55
N ILE A 482 20.22 3.53 -5.23
CA ILE A 482 21.36 4.31 -4.69
C ILE A 482 20.95 5.76 -4.44
N VAL A 483 20.25 6.39 -5.38
CA VAL A 483 19.75 7.76 -5.23
C VAL A 483 18.80 7.84 -4.04
N SER A 484 17.89 6.89 -3.89
CA SER A 484 16.98 6.85 -2.73
C SER A 484 17.75 6.72 -1.42
N LEU A 485 18.80 5.89 -1.35
CA LEU A 485 19.62 5.70 -0.16
C LEU A 485 20.35 7.00 0.21
N LEU A 486 20.99 7.65 -0.77
CA LEU A 486 21.70 8.92 -0.56
C LEU A 486 20.75 10.06 -0.17
N GLN A 487 19.57 10.14 -0.76
CA GLN A 487 18.53 11.10 -0.38
C GLN A 487 18.08 10.86 1.08
N ARG A 488 17.85 9.60 1.47
CA ARG A 488 17.47 9.23 2.83
C ARG A 488 18.55 9.60 3.85
N VAL A 489 19.82 9.33 3.56
CA VAL A 489 20.95 9.75 4.41
C VAL A 489 21.03 11.28 4.51
N ARG A 490 20.86 12.01 3.40
CA ARG A 490 20.80 13.47 3.43
C ARG A 490 19.62 13.98 4.27
N ASN A 491 18.46 13.35 4.16
CA ASN A 491 17.24 13.70 4.89
C ASN A 491 17.37 13.39 6.39
N LEU A 492 18.16 12.38 6.77
CA LEU A 492 18.55 12.11 8.15
C LEU A 492 19.28 13.30 8.76
N PHE A 493 20.30 13.82 8.07
CA PHE A 493 21.06 14.98 8.54
C PHE A 493 20.22 16.26 8.57
N LYS A 494 19.28 16.41 7.62
CA LYS A 494 18.36 17.56 7.56
C LYS A 494 17.18 17.50 8.54
N PHE A 495 17.12 16.50 9.43
CA PHE A 495 16.01 16.33 10.38
C PHE A 495 14.63 16.23 9.70
N ALA A 496 14.53 15.54 8.57
CA ALA A 496 13.25 15.30 7.90
C ALA A 496 12.27 14.54 8.80
N VAL A 497 12.77 13.60 9.61
CA VAL A 497 12.05 12.94 10.70
C VAL A 497 12.83 13.18 11.99
N PRO A 498 12.46 14.17 12.82
CA PRO A 498 13.26 14.58 13.99
C PRO A 498 13.59 13.44 14.94
N TYR A 499 12.62 12.54 15.21
CA TYR A 499 12.78 11.38 16.09
C TYR A 499 13.99 10.50 15.68
N LEU A 500 14.11 10.16 14.39
CA LEU A 500 15.19 9.29 13.90
C LEU A 500 16.56 9.97 13.96
N SER A 501 16.63 11.27 13.62
CA SER A 501 17.87 12.05 13.69
C SER A 501 18.36 12.19 15.13
N TYR A 502 17.46 12.46 16.09
CA TYR A 502 17.81 12.52 17.50
C TYR A 502 18.24 11.16 18.04
N LEU A 503 17.59 10.07 17.63
CA LEU A 503 18.00 8.72 18.01
C LEU A 503 19.44 8.45 17.57
N VAL A 504 19.79 8.72 16.31
CA VAL A 504 21.17 8.54 15.81
C VAL A 504 22.15 9.40 16.60
N MET A 505 21.79 10.65 16.89
CA MET A 505 22.64 11.53 17.72
C MET A 505 22.86 10.95 19.11
N THR A 506 21.81 10.48 19.78
CA THR A 506 21.92 9.87 21.12
C THR A 506 22.76 8.59 21.11
N VAL A 507 22.63 7.75 20.08
CA VAL A 507 23.44 6.53 19.92
C VAL A 507 24.91 6.88 19.66
N LEU A 508 25.20 7.90 18.86
CA LEU A 508 26.58 8.36 18.62
C LEU A 508 27.22 8.95 19.89
N VAL A 509 26.46 9.71 20.68
CA VAL A 509 26.93 10.22 21.98
C VAL A 509 27.15 9.08 22.97
N ALA A 510 26.24 8.11 23.06
CA ALA A 510 26.41 6.93 23.90
C ALA A 510 27.63 6.10 23.47
N ALA A 511 27.86 5.94 22.15
CA ALA A 511 29.04 5.28 21.62
C ALA A 511 30.35 6.02 21.96
N THR A 512 30.32 7.36 21.99
CA THR A 512 31.43 8.21 22.44
C THR A 512 31.78 7.92 23.90
N VAL A 513 30.77 7.89 24.78
CA VAL A 513 30.95 7.56 26.20
C VAL A 513 31.46 6.13 26.38
N ALA A 514 30.90 5.17 25.64
CA ALA A 514 31.33 3.77 25.70
C ALA A 514 32.79 3.59 25.27
N LEU A 515 33.22 4.23 24.18
CA LEU A 515 34.62 4.19 23.70
C LEU A 515 35.59 4.94 24.61
N TYR A 516 35.10 5.90 25.42
CA TYR A 516 35.90 6.59 26.42
C TYR A 516 36.18 5.70 27.63
N ILE A 517 35.17 4.95 28.09
CA ILE A 517 35.26 4.09 29.28
C ILE A 517 35.92 2.74 28.95
N ILE A 518 35.54 2.14 27.83
CA ILE A 518 35.92 0.77 27.46
C ILE A 518 36.93 0.84 26.31
N PRO A 519 38.11 0.19 26.45
CA PRO A 519 39.03 0.07 25.34
C PRO A 519 38.37 -0.59 24.12
N ILE A 520 38.65 -0.04 22.94
CA ILE A 520 37.97 -0.40 21.68
C ILE A 520 38.04 -1.91 21.35
N ASN A 521 39.11 -2.59 21.78
CA ASN A 521 39.31 -4.02 21.58
C ASN A 521 38.20 -4.86 22.22
N TYR A 522 37.76 -4.51 23.44
CA TYR A 522 36.68 -5.22 24.13
C TYR A 522 35.32 -5.00 23.47
N ILE A 523 35.08 -3.79 22.95
CA ILE A 523 33.86 -3.49 22.21
C ILE A 523 33.80 -4.33 20.92
N PHE A 524 34.89 -4.41 20.16
CA PHE A 524 34.93 -5.26 18.96
C PHE A 524 34.80 -6.75 19.27
N MET A 525 35.42 -7.24 20.35
CA MET A 525 35.22 -8.63 20.80
C MET A 525 33.75 -8.90 21.15
N ALA A 526 33.10 -8.00 21.92
CA ALA A 526 31.69 -8.13 22.27
C ALA A 526 30.76 -8.05 21.05
N LEU A 527 31.01 -7.13 20.11
CA LEU A 527 30.27 -7.01 18.85
C LEU A 527 30.43 -8.26 17.98
N GLY A 528 31.64 -8.83 17.94
CA GLY A 528 31.91 -10.10 17.26
C GLY A 528 31.07 -11.22 17.84
N ILE A 529 31.19 -11.47 19.16
CA ILE A 529 30.43 -12.50 19.87
C ILE A 529 28.93 -12.31 19.63
N TYR A 530 28.41 -11.09 19.82
CA TYR A 530 27.00 -10.80 19.57
C TYR A 530 26.59 -11.15 18.14
N LYS A 531 27.33 -10.68 17.13
CA LYS A 531 26.97 -10.90 15.72
C LYS A 531 26.93 -12.38 15.34
N PHE A 532 27.85 -13.20 15.87
CA PHE A 532 27.84 -14.65 15.64
C PHE A 532 26.75 -15.37 16.46
N MET A 533 26.46 -14.92 17.68
CA MET A 533 25.45 -15.54 18.54
C MET A 533 23.99 -15.18 18.20
N ARG A 534 23.73 -14.13 17.41
CA ARG A 534 22.35 -13.69 17.11
C ARG A 534 21.45 -14.77 16.50
N LYS A 535 21.99 -15.67 15.65
CA LYS A 535 21.20 -16.76 15.05
C LYS A 535 20.96 -17.91 16.04
N VAL A 536 21.87 -18.09 17.00
CA VAL A 536 21.74 -19.09 18.07
C VAL A 536 20.71 -18.61 19.10
N LEU A 537 20.72 -17.32 19.43
CA LEU A 537 19.79 -16.73 20.39
C LEU A 537 18.37 -16.61 19.84
N ASN A 538 18.22 -16.30 18.54
CA ASN A 538 16.94 -16.17 17.87
C ASN A 538 16.94 -17.04 16.58
N PRO A 539 16.44 -18.29 16.64
CA PRO A 539 16.48 -19.22 15.50
C PRO A 539 15.65 -18.74 14.30
N ASP A 540 14.55 -18.03 14.53
CA ASP A 540 13.64 -17.51 13.49
C ASP A 540 14.09 -16.16 12.88
N ARG A 541 15.32 -15.71 13.19
CA ARG A 541 15.81 -14.41 12.72
C ARG A 541 16.09 -14.44 11.21
N VAL A 542 15.38 -13.59 10.47
CA VAL A 542 15.67 -13.32 9.05
C VAL A 542 17.01 -12.58 8.93
N PRO A 543 17.93 -13.03 8.06
CA PRO A 543 19.20 -12.33 7.83
C PRO A 543 18.93 -10.95 7.24
N ASN A 544 19.33 -9.92 7.99
CA ASN A 544 19.07 -8.52 7.66
C ASN A 544 20.28 -7.64 7.97
N ASN A 545 20.33 -6.45 7.39
CA ASN A 545 21.38 -5.48 7.66
C ASN A 545 20.79 -4.30 8.45
N ASP A 546 21.04 -4.28 9.75
CA ASP A 546 20.45 -3.33 10.70
C ASP A 546 20.56 -1.86 10.25
N ILE A 547 21.72 -1.46 9.70
CA ILE A 547 21.94 -0.06 9.26
C ILE A 547 21.09 0.25 8.02
N LEU A 548 21.02 -0.69 7.09
CA LEU A 548 20.26 -0.50 5.87
C LEU A 548 18.76 -0.48 6.17
N ASP A 549 18.31 -1.34 7.08
CA ASP A 549 16.91 -1.36 7.53
C ASP A 549 16.53 -0.04 8.21
N PHE A 550 17.41 0.51 9.06
CA PHE A 550 17.23 1.83 9.64
C PHE A 550 17.13 2.92 8.55
N ILE A 551 18.07 2.97 7.62
CA ILE A 551 18.07 3.96 6.53
C ILE A 551 16.81 3.80 5.66
N SER A 552 16.32 2.57 5.47
CA SER A 552 15.15 2.27 4.64
C SER A 552 13.84 2.87 5.18
N ARG A 553 13.79 3.18 6.47
CA ARG A 553 12.62 3.78 7.15
C ARG A 553 12.54 5.29 6.97
N ILE A 554 13.66 5.91 6.63
CA ILE A 554 13.70 7.35 6.39
C ILE A 554 13.01 7.62 5.05
N PRO A 555 12.13 8.64 4.97
CA PRO A 555 11.45 8.97 3.73
C PRO A 555 12.42 9.58 2.71
N ASP A 556 12.27 9.17 1.46
CA ASP A 556 12.92 9.83 0.32
C ASP A 556 12.18 11.12 -0.07
N ASP A 557 12.77 11.93 -0.95
CA ASP A 557 12.20 13.22 -1.34
C ASP A 557 10.85 13.09 -2.04
N LYS A 558 10.63 11.96 -2.74
CA LYS A 558 9.37 11.66 -3.41
C LYS A 558 8.24 11.42 -2.40
N MET A 559 8.50 10.66 -1.34
CA MET A 559 7.56 10.44 -0.24
C MET A 559 7.29 11.74 0.52
N LEU A 560 8.34 12.53 0.83
CA LEU A 560 8.18 13.81 1.51
C LEU A 560 7.32 14.80 0.70
N LYS A 561 7.47 14.82 -0.63
CA LYS A 561 6.65 15.64 -1.51
C LYS A 561 5.18 15.22 -1.45
N GLN A 562 4.90 13.91 -1.47
CA GLN A 562 3.54 13.40 -1.32
C GLN A 562 2.92 13.82 0.02
N TRP A 563 3.67 13.75 1.12
CA TRP A 563 3.18 14.18 2.43
C TRP A 563 2.91 15.69 2.51
N ARG A 564 3.73 16.51 1.84
CA ARG A 564 3.56 17.98 1.82
C ARG A 564 2.36 18.42 1.01
N GLU A 565 2.10 17.77 -0.14
CA GLU A 565 0.95 18.06 -0.99
C GLU A 565 -0.40 17.74 -0.31
N LEU A 566 -0.39 16.96 0.78
CA LEU A 566 -1.57 16.52 1.53
C LEU A 566 -1.84 17.32 2.80
N ARG A 567 -0.92 18.20 3.22
CA ARG A 567 -1.14 19.09 4.38
C ARG A 567 -1.73 20.41 3.91
N VAL A 568 -2.90 20.74 4.44
CA VAL A 568 -3.54 22.04 4.25
C VAL A 568 -2.61 23.13 4.82
N PRO A 569 -2.30 24.22 4.10
CA PRO A 569 -1.96 25.47 4.75
C PRO A 569 -3.19 25.90 5.53
N GLU A 570 -3.12 25.97 6.87
CA GLU A 570 -4.21 26.53 7.67
C GLU A 570 -4.73 27.79 6.99
N ASN A 571 -5.99 27.77 6.55
CA ASN A 571 -6.60 28.98 6.06
C ASN A 571 -6.67 29.92 7.27
N ASN A 572 -5.85 30.98 7.24
CA ASN A 572 -5.93 32.15 8.11
C ASN A 572 -7.28 32.87 7.94
N PHE A 573 -8.40 32.24 8.30
CA PHE A 573 -9.72 32.90 8.31
C PHE A 573 -9.95 33.73 9.58
N ASN A 574 -9.05 33.66 10.58
CA ASN A 574 -9.25 34.36 11.86
C ASN A 574 -8.55 35.73 11.98
N ARG A 575 -7.97 36.30 10.91
CA ARG A 575 -7.25 37.59 11.00
C ARG A 575 -7.93 38.81 10.35
N THR A 576 -9.13 38.69 9.78
CA THR A 576 -9.73 39.79 9.00
C THR A 576 -10.98 40.44 9.61
N TYR A 577 -11.35 40.14 10.87
CA TYR A 577 -12.52 40.75 11.52
C TYR A 577 -12.25 41.62 12.76
N SER A 578 -10.99 41.95 13.10
CA SER A 578 -10.70 42.83 14.27
C SER A 578 -10.14 44.22 13.98
N LYS A 579 -10.17 44.70 12.72
CA LYS A 579 -9.82 46.09 12.39
C LYS A 579 -10.91 46.82 11.61
N ARG A 580 -12.10 46.93 12.22
CA ARG A 580 -13.02 48.06 12.02
C ARG A 580 -13.82 48.28 13.30
N ARG A 581 -13.27 49.10 14.19
CA ARG A 581 -14.02 50.01 15.05
C ARG A 581 -13.13 51.20 15.36
#